data_AF-A0A1B3PQ80-F1
#
_entry.id   AF-A0A1B3PQ80-F1
#
_cell.length_a   1.000
_cell.length_b   1.000
_cell.length_c   1.000
_cell.angle_alpha   90.00
_cell.angle_beta   90.00
_cell.angle_gamma   90.00
#
_symmetry.space_group_name_H-M   'P 1'
#
loop_
_entity.id
_entity.type
_entity.pdbx_description
1 polymer ?
#
loop_
_entity_poly.entity_id
_entity_poly.type
_entity_poly.pdbx_seq_one_letter_code
_entity_poly.pdbx_strand_id
1 'polypeptide(L)'
;MKTLTITIQLQMTVPDAWEVQETSEGTPVIRMGEGKFLDMAVEPLFAADPEDMWSSTDDEAALDEIMEMVESEEVTYELSPQE
;
A
#
# COMPACT_ATOMS: atom_id res chain seq x y z
N MET A 1 -8.80 -4.00 24.87
CA MET A 1 -8.30 -3.87 23.48
C MET A 1 -9.37 -4.40 22.53
N LYS A 2 -9.42 -3.91 21.30
CA LYS A 2 -10.31 -4.40 20.24
C LYS A 2 -9.46 -4.74 19.03
N THR A 3 -9.87 -5.74 18.27
CA THR A 3 -9.26 -6.04 16.97
C THR A 3 -9.96 -5.19 15.91
N LEU A 4 -9.18 -4.47 15.10
CA LEU A 4 -9.66 -3.77 13.91
C LEU A 4 -9.16 -4.53 12.69
N THR A 5 -10.08 -4.95 11.82
CA THR A 5 -9.75 -5.56 10.53
C THR A 5 -10.08 -4.58 9.43
N ILE A 6 -9.09 -4.25 8.61
CA ILE A 6 -9.23 -3.36 7.46
C ILE A 6 -9.01 -4.22 6.20
N THR A 7 -9.85 -4.02 5.19
CA THR A 7 -9.69 -4.65 3.87
C THR A 7 -9.67 -3.55 2.83
N ILE A 8 -8.61 -3.54 2.02
CA ILE A 8 -8.44 -2.59 0.92
C ILE A 8 -8.32 -3.42 -0.35
N GLN A 9 -9.22 -3.19 -1.30
CA GLN A 9 -9.17 -3.81 -2.63
C GLN A 9 -9.07 -2.71 -3.68
N LEU A 10 -8.02 -2.75 -4.48
CA LEU A 10 -7.79 -1.81 -5.58
C LEU A 10 -8.02 -2.53 -6.90
N GLN A 11 -8.76 -1.89 -7.80
CA GLN A 11 -8.85 -2.29 -9.20
C GLN A 11 -8.39 -1.12 -10.05
N MET A 12 -7.33 -1.35 -10.83
CA MET A 12 -6.65 -0.29 -11.57
C MET A 12 -6.55 -0.66 -13.05
N THR A 13 -6.65 0.34 -13.91
CA THR A 13 -6.16 0.24 -15.29
C THR A 13 -4.70 0.63 -15.29
N VAL A 14 -3.82 -0.32 -15.59
CA VAL A 14 -2.36 -0.13 -15.61
C VAL A 14 -1.79 -0.45 -17.00
N PRO A 15 -0.59 0.05 -17.34
CA PRO A 15 0.04 -0.29 -18.62
C PRO A 15 0.35 -1.78 -18.78
N ASP A 16 0.22 -2.31 -20.01
CA ASP A 16 0.51 -3.72 -20.34
C ASP A 16 1.95 -4.15 -20.06
N ALA A 17 2.88 -3.19 -20.00
CA ALA A 17 4.29 -3.45 -19.75
C ALA A 17 4.61 -3.71 -18.27
N TRP A 18 3.64 -3.54 -17.36
CA TRP A 18 3.86 -3.77 -15.94
C TRP A 18 3.86 -5.26 -15.64
N GLU A 19 4.82 -5.70 -14.83
CA GLU A 19 4.99 -7.10 -14.43
C GLU A 19 5.08 -7.18 -12.91
N VAL A 20 4.52 -8.23 -12.31
CA VAL A 20 4.78 -8.54 -10.90
C VAL A 20 6.11 -9.30 -10.82
N GLN A 21 6.99 -8.86 -9.92
CA GLN A 21 8.27 -9.49 -9.65
C GLN A 21 8.45 -9.72 -8.16
N GLU A 22 9.08 -10.84 -7.79
CA GLU A 22 9.44 -11.12 -6.40
C GLU A 22 10.84 -10.57 -6.08
N THR A 23 10.99 -9.88 -4.96
CA THR A 23 12.29 -9.50 -4.41
C THR A 23 13.04 -10.73 -3.88
N SER A 24 14.33 -10.60 -3.58
CA SER A 24 15.10 -11.70 -2.98
C SER A 24 14.61 -12.13 -1.59
N GLU A 25 13.76 -11.32 -0.96
CA GLU A 25 13.17 -11.57 0.35
C GLU A 25 11.74 -12.16 0.27
N GLY A 26 11.22 -12.36 -0.95
CA GLY A 26 9.89 -12.95 -1.18
C GLY A 26 8.75 -11.93 -1.31
N THR A 27 9.02 -10.64 -1.12
CA THR A 27 8.00 -9.58 -1.27
C THR A 27 7.70 -9.33 -2.75
N PRO A 28 6.43 -9.38 -3.19
CA PRO A 28 6.07 -9.01 -4.56
C PRO A 28 6.07 -7.49 -4.74
N VAL A 29 6.56 -7.03 -5.89
CA VAL A 29 6.57 -5.63 -6.31
C VAL A 29 6.15 -5.52 -7.77
N ILE A 30 5.69 -4.35 -8.20
CA ILE A 30 5.39 -4.06 -9.60
C ILE A 30 6.64 -3.50 -10.28
N ARG A 31 7.12 -4.18 -11.32
CA ARG A 31 8.11 -3.66 -12.25
C ARG A 31 7.41 -2.81 -13.30
N MET A 32 7.66 -1.50 -13.30
CA MET A 32 7.00 -0.55 -14.20
C MET A 32 7.73 -0.35 -15.55
N GLY A 33 8.90 -0.97 -15.72
CA GLY A 33 9.84 -0.71 -16.82
C GLY A 33 10.93 0.30 -16.44
N GLU A 34 11.92 0.48 -17.32
CA GLU A 34 13.04 1.44 -17.15
C GLU A 34 13.86 1.28 -15.84
N GLY A 35 13.83 0.09 -15.22
CA GLY A 35 14.49 -0.15 -13.93
C GLY A 35 13.77 0.47 -12.73
N LYS A 36 12.49 0.86 -12.86
CA LYS A 36 11.65 1.36 -11.77
C LYS A 36 10.74 0.25 -11.22
N PHE A 37 10.54 0.31 -9.92
CA PHE A 37 9.71 -0.62 -9.16
C PHE A 37 8.74 0.17 -8.28
N LEU A 38 7.55 -0.38 -8.08
CA LEU A 38 6.51 0.15 -7.20
C LEU A 38 6.15 -0.94 -6.19
N ASP A 39 6.19 -0.55 -4.92
CA ASP A 39 5.64 -1.33 -3.82
C ASP A 39 4.39 -0.59 -3.31
N MET A 40 3.29 -1.32 -3.16
CA MET A 40 2.05 -0.81 -2.60
C MET A 40 1.96 -1.28 -1.15
N ALA A 41 1.87 -0.32 -0.24
CA ALA A 41 1.70 -0.54 1.18
C ALA A 41 0.57 0.35 1.71
N VAL A 42 0.07 0.03 2.89
CA VAL A 42 -0.83 0.94 3.63
C VAL A 42 -0.08 2.17 4.12
N GLU A 43 -0.60 3.36 3.78
CA GLU A 43 -0.15 4.64 4.35
C GLU A 43 -1.29 5.31 5.13
N PRO A 44 -1.14 5.53 6.44
CA PRO A 44 -2.13 6.25 7.24
C PRO A 44 -2.20 7.73 6.87
N LEU A 45 -3.42 8.25 6.71
CA LEU A 45 -3.67 9.68 6.53
C LEU A 45 -4.34 10.26 7.78
N PHE A 46 -4.01 11.51 8.08
CA PHE A 46 -4.44 12.20 9.30
C PHE A 46 -5.17 13.50 8.94
N ALA A 47 -6.12 13.86 9.80
CA ALA A 47 -6.81 15.15 9.80
C ALA A 47 -7.26 15.48 11.23
N ALA A 48 -7.30 16.77 11.58
CA ALA A 48 -7.79 17.23 12.89
C ALA A 48 -9.32 17.36 12.93
N ASP A 49 -9.94 17.59 11.77
CA ASP A 49 -11.39 17.59 11.56
C ASP A 49 -11.74 16.51 10.51
N PRO A 50 -12.78 15.69 10.70
CA PRO A 50 -13.20 14.70 9.70
C PRO A 50 -13.56 15.29 8.33
N GLU A 51 -13.95 16.57 8.27
CA GLU A 51 -14.30 17.28 7.04
C GLU A 51 -13.10 17.99 6.39
N ASP A 52 -11.92 17.97 7.04
CA ASP A 52 -10.70 18.55 6.48
C ASP A 52 -10.11 17.70 5.34
N MET A 53 -9.11 18.24 4.68
CA MET A 53 -8.25 17.48 3.78
C MET A 53 -7.36 16.54 4.60
N TRP A 54 -7.38 15.26 4.24
CA TRP A 54 -6.54 14.23 4.84
C TRP A 54 -5.20 14.17 4.10
N SER A 55 -4.10 14.10 4.86
CA SER A 55 -2.76 14.02 4.28
C SER A 55 -1.88 13.08 5.09
N SER A 56 -0.74 12.70 4.50
CA SER A 56 0.36 12.13 5.27
C SER A 56 0.84 13.14 6.32
N THR A 57 1.65 12.66 7.26
CA THR A 57 2.24 13.48 8.31
C THR A 57 3.77 13.37 8.25
N ASP A 58 4.47 14.46 8.53
CA ASP A 58 5.93 14.46 8.72
C ASP A 58 6.32 14.06 10.16
N ASP A 59 5.33 13.81 11.04
CA ASP A 59 5.55 13.32 12.39
C ASP A 59 5.78 11.81 12.38
N GLU A 60 7.06 11.42 12.31
CA GLU A 60 7.49 10.03 12.34
C GLU A 60 7.00 9.28 13.59
N ALA A 61 6.90 9.94 14.76
CA ALA A 61 6.48 9.27 15.98
C ALA A 61 4.99 8.89 15.93
N ALA A 62 4.15 9.76 15.34
CA ALA A 62 2.74 9.46 15.15
C ALA A 62 2.53 8.35 14.11
N LEU A 63 3.34 8.30 13.06
CA LEU A 63 3.33 7.21 12.08
C LEU A 63 3.76 5.89 12.73
N ASP A 64 4.90 5.90 13.43
CA ASP A 64 5.43 4.72 14.11
C ASP A 64 4.43 4.15 15.11
N GLU A 65 3.72 5.00 15.87
CA GLU A 65 2.68 4.54 16.80
C GLU A 65 1.57 3.74 16.07
N ILE A 66 1.16 4.19 14.88
CA ILE A 66 0.17 3.46 14.06
C ILE A 66 0.75 2.18 13.48
N MET A 67 1.99 2.23 12.96
CA MET A 67 2.65 1.07 12.38
C MET A 67 2.93 -0.02 13.41
N GLU A 68 3.21 0.35 14.68
CA GLU A 68 3.35 -0.59 15.80
C GLU A 68 2.05 -1.35 16.12
N MET A 69 0.88 -0.83 15.74
CA MET A 69 -0.41 -1.51 15.92
C MET A 69 -0.70 -2.53 14.80
N VAL A 70 0.10 -2.56 13.73
CA VAL A 70 -0.09 -3.48 12.61
C VAL A 70 0.50 -4.84 12.97
N GLU A 71 -0.37 -5.80 13.28
CA GLU A 71 0.05 -7.17 13.61
C GLU A 71 0.44 -7.98 12.35
N SER A 72 -0.15 -7.66 11.19
CA SER A 72 0.15 -8.29 9.91
C SER A 72 -0.37 -7.45 8.75
N GLU A 73 0.35 -7.47 7.62
CA GLU A 73 -0.09 -6.91 6.34
C GLU A 73 0.06 -7.98 5.26
N GLU A 74 -0.94 -8.11 4.38
CA GLU A 74 -0.91 -8.99 3.22
C GLU A 74 -1.26 -8.18 1.96
N VAL A 75 -0.32 -8.11 1.03
CA VAL A 75 -0.49 -7.43 -0.26
C VAL A 75 -0.38 -8.47 -1.36
N THR A 76 -1.46 -8.63 -2.14
CA THR A 76 -1.50 -9.54 -3.29
C THR A 76 -1.69 -8.74 -4.57
N TYR A 77 -0.87 -9.02 -5.57
CA TYR A 77 -0.98 -8.44 -6.90
C TYR A 77 -1.54 -9.47 -7.88
N GLU A 78 -2.58 -9.09 -8.62
CA GLU A 78 -3.14 -9.89 -9.70
C GLU A 78 -3.25 -9.02 -10.97
N LEU A 79 -2.57 -9.43 -12.04
CA LEU A 79 -2.71 -8.82 -13.37
C LEU A 79 -3.59 -9.72 -14.24
N SER A 80 -4.71 -9.18 -14.69
CA SER A 80 -5.63 -9.83 -15.62
C SER A 80 -5.67 -9.06 -16.94
N PRO A 81 -5.81 -9.73 -18.10
CA PRO A 81 -6.08 -9.04 -19.37
C PRO A 81 -7.32 -8.16 -19.26
N GLN A 82 -7.34 -6.99 -19.90
CA GLN A 82 -8.58 -6.24 -20.08
C GLN A 82 -9.48 -6.97 -21.10
N GLU A 83 -10.75 -7.19 -20.72
CA GLU A 83 -11.80 -7.70 -21.62
C GLU A 83 -12.21 -6.68 -22.69
#